data_AF-A0A956DCR3-F1
#
_entry.id   AF-A0A956DCR3-F1
#
_cell.length_a   1.000
_cell.length_b   1.000
_cell.length_c   1.000
_cell.angle_alpha   90.00
_cell.angle_beta   90.00
_cell.angle_gamma   90.00
#
_symmetry.space_group_name_H-M   'P 1'
#
loop_
_entity.id
_entity.type
_entity.pdbx_description
1 polymer ?
#
loop_
_entity_poly.entity_id
_entity_poly.type
_entity_poly.pdbx_seq_one_letter_code
_entity_poly.pdbx_strand_id
1 'polypeptide(L)'
;MGHRANYAIREQGRVSLHYSHWGALTVPEDVFWGPRFAEAFVRGLEPADEWLRFTAEGGVGLCKDTRRCALFGGDRIGHGAERTLLLQMMRATWSGWDVTWVDDLRGVAECVGVPAEEVVPKFLPPRPDDASRLRLGRPMTLIVVTENGVRRVLGLDSMPPNLLAHGFKLFELLDLGKTIGPRDAIFFFLEIDRDRRWIRYACHADEVQRAWLAAKWPEWSLEPVKTPAA
;
A
#
# COMPACT_ATOMS: atom_id res chain seq x y z
N MET A 1 -2.58 -12.31 -3.17
CA MET A 1 -2.19 -11.36 -2.10
C MET A 1 -0.87 -11.84 -1.52
N GLY A 2 0.01 -10.93 -1.11
CA GLY A 2 1.35 -11.25 -0.60
C GLY A 2 1.79 -10.17 0.40
N HIS A 3 2.59 -10.53 1.40
CA HIS A 3 3.04 -9.66 2.49
C HIS A 3 4.51 -9.28 2.27
N ARG A 4 4.72 -8.38 1.31
CA ARG A 4 6.04 -8.16 0.71
C ARG A 4 6.88 -7.20 1.54
N ALA A 5 8.15 -7.51 1.69
CA ALA A 5 9.10 -6.67 2.43
C ALA A 5 10.43 -6.51 1.69
N ASN A 6 11.10 -5.38 1.94
CA ASN A 6 12.50 -5.20 1.60
C ASN A 6 13.38 -5.16 2.84
N TYR A 7 14.57 -5.75 2.69
CA TYR A 7 15.60 -5.72 3.71
C TYR A 7 16.84 -5.12 3.07
N ALA A 8 17.44 -4.12 3.71
CA ALA A 8 18.61 -3.43 3.21
C ALA A 8 19.74 -3.51 4.23
N ILE A 9 20.96 -3.74 3.76
CA ILE A 9 22.19 -3.65 4.56
C ILE A 9 23.08 -2.57 3.96
N ARG A 10 23.51 -1.62 4.79
CA ARG A 10 24.61 -0.71 4.46
C ARG A 10 25.90 -1.15 5.14
N GLU A 11 26.93 -1.32 4.34
CA GLU A 11 28.28 -1.69 4.78
C GLU A 11 29.32 -0.99 3.90
N GLN A 12 30.28 -0.31 4.53
CA GLN A 12 31.37 0.39 3.84
C GLN A 12 30.85 1.39 2.79
N GLY A 13 29.77 2.11 3.12
CA GLY A 13 29.13 3.06 2.24
C GLY A 13 28.32 2.45 1.09
N ARG A 14 28.21 1.13 0.98
CA ARG A 14 27.43 0.44 -0.05
C ARG A 14 26.14 -0.12 0.52
N VAL A 15 25.06 -0.01 -0.23
CA VAL A 15 23.75 -0.57 0.12
C VAL A 15 23.49 -1.81 -0.72
N SER A 16 23.19 -2.92 -0.05
CA SER A 16 22.64 -4.13 -0.64
C SER A 16 21.18 -4.25 -0.27
N LEU A 17 20.34 -4.60 -1.23
CA LEU A 17 18.90 -4.68 -1.07
C LEU A 17 18.44 -6.10 -1.35
N HIS A 18 17.46 -6.55 -0.58
CA HIS A 18 16.91 -7.89 -0.63
C HIS A 18 15.38 -7.84 -0.56
N TYR A 19 14.75 -8.90 -1.05
CA TYR A 19 13.30 -9.04 -1.17
C TYR A 19 12.79 -10.30 -0.46
N SER A 20 11.60 -10.19 0.13
CA SER A 20 10.83 -11.34 0.59
C SER A 20 9.36 -11.17 0.24
N HIS A 21 8.75 -12.19 -0.38
CA HIS A 21 7.33 -12.14 -0.77
C HIS A 21 6.36 -12.18 0.41
N TRP A 22 6.80 -12.76 1.54
CA TRP A 22 5.99 -12.96 2.76
C TRP A 22 6.63 -12.38 4.03
N GLY A 23 7.78 -11.71 3.90
CA GLY A 23 8.58 -11.27 5.04
C GLY A 23 7.92 -10.19 5.90
N ALA A 24 6.97 -9.43 5.37
CA ALA A 24 6.30 -8.38 6.16
C ALA A 24 5.57 -8.92 7.38
N LEU A 25 5.18 -10.20 7.38
CA LEU A 25 4.52 -10.86 8.51
C LEU A 25 5.43 -11.07 9.72
N THR A 26 6.74 -11.20 9.48
CA THR A 26 7.70 -11.68 10.48
C THR A 26 8.86 -10.72 10.73
N VAL A 27 8.77 -9.47 10.23
CA VAL A 27 9.85 -8.48 10.35
C VAL A 27 10.40 -8.38 11.78
N PRO A 28 9.58 -8.20 12.83
CA PRO A 28 10.07 -8.17 14.21
C PRO A 28 10.86 -9.42 14.61
N GLU A 29 10.34 -10.61 14.28
CA GLU A 29 10.93 -11.90 14.61
C GLU A 29 12.26 -12.14 13.87
N ASP A 30 12.31 -11.76 12.59
CA ASP A 30 13.47 -11.91 11.71
C ASP A 30 14.71 -11.20 12.26
N VAL A 31 14.51 -10.06 12.94
CA VAL A 31 15.60 -9.20 13.44
C VAL A 31 15.72 -9.20 14.96
N PHE A 32 14.83 -9.87 15.69
CA PHE A 32 14.78 -9.81 17.16
C PHE A 32 16.11 -10.21 17.82
N TRP A 33 16.80 -11.21 17.28
CA TRP A 33 17.94 -11.87 17.92
C TRP A 33 19.27 -11.11 17.85
N GLY A 34 19.28 -9.87 17.35
CA GLY A 34 20.46 -9.03 17.32
C GLY A 34 21.10 -8.92 15.93
N PRO A 35 22.11 -8.04 15.79
CA PRO A 35 22.64 -7.62 14.50
C PRO A 35 23.25 -8.76 13.69
N ARG A 36 23.91 -9.73 14.34
CA ARG A 36 24.52 -10.87 13.65
C ARG A 36 23.48 -11.81 13.04
N PHE A 37 22.39 -12.08 13.77
CA PHE A 37 21.33 -12.96 13.29
C PHE A 37 20.51 -12.27 12.19
N ALA A 38 20.19 -10.99 12.40
CA ALA A 38 19.51 -10.17 11.40
C ALA A 38 20.33 -10.10 10.09
N GLU A 39 21.63 -9.83 10.16
CA GLU A 39 22.51 -9.81 8.98
C GLU A 39 22.51 -11.16 8.25
N ALA A 40 22.66 -12.27 8.99
CA ALA A 40 22.67 -13.61 8.40
C ALA A 40 21.33 -13.92 7.71
N PHE A 41 20.21 -13.56 8.33
CA PHE A 41 18.88 -13.70 7.75
C PHE A 41 18.74 -12.89 6.47
N VAL A 42 19.05 -11.59 6.51
CA VAL A 42 18.89 -10.68 5.37
C VAL A 42 19.75 -11.12 4.19
N ARG A 43 21.00 -11.54 4.43
CA ARG A 43 21.89 -12.05 3.36
C ARG A 43 21.41 -13.37 2.76
N GLY A 44 20.55 -14.11 3.45
CA GLY A 44 19.93 -15.34 2.93
C GLY A 44 18.72 -15.08 2.04
N LEU A 45 18.22 -13.84 1.98
CA LEU A 45 17.09 -13.46 1.13
C LEU A 45 17.51 -13.20 -0.31
N GLU A 46 16.53 -13.27 -1.22
CA GLU A 46 16.72 -12.97 -2.64
C GLU A 46 17.22 -11.52 -2.83
N PRO A 47 18.32 -11.29 -3.56
CA PRO A 47 18.77 -9.95 -3.90
C PRO A 47 17.71 -9.19 -4.72
N ALA A 48 17.66 -7.88 -4.54
CA ALA A 48 16.79 -6.99 -5.30
C ALA A 48 17.56 -5.78 -5.82
N ASP A 49 17.26 -5.37 -7.05
CA ASP A 49 17.88 -4.18 -7.66
C ASP A 49 17.10 -2.89 -7.35
N GLU A 50 15.83 -3.02 -6.96
CA GLU A 50 14.94 -1.89 -6.70
C GLU A 50 14.13 -2.07 -5.42
N TRP A 51 13.88 -0.95 -4.74
CA TRP A 51 12.95 -0.88 -3.63
C TRP A 51 11.52 -1.16 -4.09
N LEU A 52 10.79 -1.91 -3.28
CA LEU A 52 9.35 -2.02 -3.32
C LEU A 52 8.75 -0.63 -3.14
N ARG A 53 7.69 -0.37 -3.90
CA ARG A 53 7.00 0.91 -3.89
C ARG A 53 5.63 0.71 -3.24
N PHE A 54 4.61 0.50 -4.06
CA PHE A 54 3.20 0.42 -3.64
C PHE A 54 2.80 -0.78 -2.78
N THR A 55 3.67 -1.77 -2.63
CA THR A 55 3.31 -3.07 -2.05
C THR A 55 4.22 -3.47 -0.90
N ALA A 56 5.02 -2.54 -0.38
CA ALA A 56 5.82 -2.81 0.80
C ALA A 56 4.92 -2.78 2.04
N GLU A 57 4.78 -3.93 2.67
CA GLU A 57 4.03 -4.09 3.92
C GLU A 57 4.97 -4.26 5.12
N GLY A 58 6.28 -4.34 4.86
CA GLY A 58 7.30 -4.36 5.89
C GLY A 58 8.69 -4.07 5.33
N GLY A 59 9.64 -3.89 6.23
CA GLY A 59 11.04 -3.79 5.85
C GLY A 59 11.99 -3.52 6.99
N VAL A 60 13.27 -3.71 6.70
CA VAL A 60 14.38 -3.57 7.65
C VAL A 60 15.53 -2.82 6.98
N GLY A 61 16.10 -1.86 7.68
CA GLY A 61 17.32 -1.16 7.27
C GLY A 61 18.40 -1.39 8.31
N LEU A 62 19.46 -2.10 7.94
CA LEU A 62 20.61 -2.42 8.79
C LEU A 62 21.82 -1.59 8.34
N CYS A 63 22.12 -0.50 9.06
CA CYS A 63 23.26 0.34 8.76
C CYS A 63 24.46 0.00 9.65
N LYS A 64 25.38 -0.83 9.15
CA LYS A 64 26.59 -1.27 9.89
C LYS A 64 27.55 -0.11 10.14
N ASP A 65 27.60 0.86 9.22
CA ASP A 65 28.48 2.03 9.31
C ASP A 65 28.12 2.92 10.52
N THR A 66 26.83 3.02 10.87
CA THR A 66 26.33 3.86 11.97
C THR A 66 25.73 3.06 13.14
N ARG A 67 25.74 1.72 13.03
CA ARG A 67 25.10 0.78 13.98
C ARG A 67 23.63 1.14 14.25
N ARG A 68 22.87 1.39 13.19
CA ARG A 68 21.42 1.66 13.26
C ARG A 68 20.62 0.54 12.62
N CYS A 69 19.46 0.23 13.20
CA CYS A 69 18.47 -0.68 12.66
C CYS A 69 17.09 0.00 12.67
N ALA A 70 16.49 0.19 11.50
CA ALA A 70 15.11 0.64 11.38
C ALA A 70 14.23 -0.53 10.92
N LEU A 71 13.04 -0.68 11.48
CA LEU A 71 12.07 -1.68 11.06
C LEU A 71 10.63 -1.15 11.02
N PHE A 72 9.83 -1.69 10.11
CA PHE A 72 8.37 -1.56 10.11
C PHE A 72 7.73 -2.84 9.54
N GLY A 73 6.45 -3.05 9.82
CA GLY A 73 5.71 -4.27 9.47
C GLY A 73 5.47 -5.13 10.72
N GLY A 74 5.22 -6.42 10.52
CA GLY A 74 4.86 -7.33 11.60
C GLY A 74 3.39 -7.21 11.99
N ASP A 75 2.51 -7.86 11.22
CA ASP A 75 1.06 -7.87 11.42
C ASP A 75 0.63 -8.34 12.82
N ARG A 76 1.51 -9.04 13.54
CA ARG A 76 1.26 -9.60 14.87
C ARG A 76 1.62 -8.66 16.01
N ILE A 77 2.36 -7.58 15.75
CA ILE A 77 2.75 -6.59 16.75
C ILE A 77 1.87 -5.36 16.55
N GLY A 78 0.98 -5.12 17.49
CA GLY A 78 0.06 -3.99 17.50
C GLY A 78 0.78 -2.64 17.63
N HIS A 79 0.01 -1.57 17.84
CA HIS A 79 0.54 -0.22 17.98
C HIS A 79 0.83 0.15 19.47
N GLY A 80 1.68 1.14 19.69
CA GLY A 80 1.89 1.74 21.02
C GLY A 80 2.73 0.90 21.97
N ALA A 81 2.11 0.37 23.04
CA ALA A 81 2.83 -0.27 24.15
C ALA A 81 3.57 -1.55 23.73
N GLU A 82 3.00 -2.35 22.84
CA GLU A 82 3.63 -3.59 22.34
C GLU A 82 4.93 -3.30 21.59
N ARG A 83 4.93 -2.30 20.68
CA ARG A 83 6.13 -1.85 19.98
C ARG A 83 7.18 -1.32 20.94
N THR A 84 6.73 -0.57 21.96
CA THR A 84 7.64 -0.01 22.97
C THR A 84 8.32 -1.12 23.76
N LEU A 85 7.56 -2.13 24.19
CA LEU A 85 8.09 -3.30 24.90
C LEU A 85 9.04 -4.11 24.02
N LEU A 86 8.66 -4.37 22.77
CA LEU A 86 9.52 -5.06 21.80
C LEU A 86 10.86 -4.33 21.63
N LEU A 87 10.85 -3.02 21.38
CA LEU A 87 12.07 -2.23 21.21
C LEU A 87 12.93 -2.24 22.49
N GLN A 88 12.31 -2.22 23.68
CA GLN A 88 13.03 -2.37 24.94
C GLN A 88 13.74 -3.73 25.04
N MET A 89 13.08 -4.82 24.63
CA MET A 89 13.68 -6.16 24.58
C MET A 89 14.80 -6.23 23.53
N MET A 90 14.58 -5.67 22.34
CA MET A 90 15.57 -5.64 21.28
C MET A 90 16.83 -4.88 21.68
N ARG A 91 16.74 -3.80 22.49
CA ARG A 91 17.94 -3.10 22.99
C ARG A 91 18.89 -4.02 23.76
N ALA A 92 18.40 -5.09 24.39
CA ALA A 92 19.25 -6.07 25.06
C ALA A 92 19.99 -6.99 24.07
N THR A 93 19.32 -7.43 23.00
CA THR A 93 19.91 -8.29 21.96
C THR A 93 20.73 -7.51 20.92
N TRP A 94 20.47 -6.22 20.80
CA TRP A 94 21.12 -5.27 19.89
C TRP A 94 22.09 -4.33 20.61
N SER A 95 22.86 -4.85 21.57
CA SER A 95 23.81 -4.05 22.34
C SER A 95 24.76 -3.25 21.43
N GLY A 96 24.83 -1.93 21.65
CA GLY A 96 25.65 -1.00 20.88
C GLY A 96 25.07 -0.59 19.53
N TRP A 97 23.82 -0.94 19.26
CA TRP A 97 23.05 -0.47 18.10
C TRP A 97 21.85 0.38 18.54
N ASP A 98 21.47 1.32 17.69
CA ASP A 98 20.22 2.06 17.81
C ASP A 98 19.13 1.36 16.99
N VAL A 99 18.08 0.89 17.65
CA VAL A 99 16.97 0.17 17.03
C VAL A 99 15.71 1.00 17.13
N THR A 100 15.10 1.31 15.98
CA THR A 100 13.94 2.18 15.89
C THR A 100 12.83 1.56 15.06
N TRP A 101 11.60 1.80 15.49
CA TRP A 101 10.43 1.53 14.66
C TRP A 101 10.15 2.74 13.77
N VAL A 102 9.97 2.52 12.48
CA VAL A 102 9.60 3.56 11.51
C VAL A 102 8.20 3.30 10.95
N ASP A 103 7.59 4.31 10.34
CA ASP A 103 6.21 4.18 9.86
C ASP A 103 6.12 3.40 8.55
N ASP A 104 7.14 3.48 7.70
CA ASP A 104 7.18 2.81 6.40
C ASP A 104 8.61 2.67 5.84
N LEU A 105 8.69 2.23 4.58
CA LEU A 105 9.93 1.94 3.87
C LEU A 105 10.82 3.18 3.66
N ARG A 106 10.29 4.41 3.77
CA ARG A 106 11.11 5.64 3.69
C ARG A 106 12.06 5.73 4.87
N GLY A 107 11.57 5.48 6.08
CA GLY A 107 12.42 5.46 7.28
C GLY A 107 13.45 4.33 7.25
N VAL A 108 13.12 3.20 6.62
CA VAL A 108 14.06 2.11 6.36
C VAL A 108 15.19 2.57 5.41
N ALA A 109 14.84 3.24 4.31
CA ALA A 109 15.79 3.76 3.33
C ALA A 109 16.73 4.81 3.96
N GLU A 110 16.18 5.75 4.72
CA GLU A 110 16.93 6.78 5.44
C GLU A 110 17.91 6.17 6.47
N CYS A 111 17.54 5.06 7.11
CA CYS A 111 18.42 4.35 8.02
C CYS A 111 19.73 3.89 7.34
N VAL A 112 19.61 3.36 6.12
CA VAL A 112 20.75 2.98 5.27
C VAL A 112 21.30 4.14 4.43
N GLY A 113 20.80 5.36 4.64
CA GLY A 113 21.26 6.58 3.98
C GLY A 113 20.95 6.62 2.48
N VAL A 114 19.87 5.98 2.06
CA VAL A 114 19.21 6.19 0.77
C VAL A 114 18.15 7.30 0.95
N PRO A 115 18.09 8.30 0.07
CA PRO A 115 17.06 9.34 0.12
C PRO A 115 15.65 8.75 0.05
N ALA A 116 14.72 9.24 0.87
CA ALA A 116 13.35 8.75 0.93
C ALA A 116 12.66 8.79 -0.46
N GLU A 117 13.02 9.77 -1.29
CA GLU A 117 12.49 10.00 -2.63
C GLU A 117 12.76 8.85 -3.61
N GLU A 118 13.81 8.06 -3.39
CA GLU A 118 14.09 6.89 -4.23
C GLU A 118 13.07 5.76 -4.00
N VAL A 119 12.50 5.73 -2.78
CA VAL A 119 11.53 4.74 -2.31
C VAL A 119 10.10 5.26 -2.40
N VAL A 120 9.91 6.58 -2.55
CA VAL A 120 8.62 7.16 -2.89
C VAL A 120 8.11 6.47 -4.17
N PRO A 121 6.86 5.99 -4.16
CA PRO A 121 6.26 5.48 -5.38
C PRO A 121 6.25 6.59 -6.43
N LYS A 122 6.96 6.42 -7.55
CA LYS A 122 6.71 7.26 -8.73
C LYS A 122 5.24 7.09 -9.06
N PHE A 123 4.48 8.18 -9.13
CA PHE A 123 3.07 8.11 -9.50
C PHE A 123 2.90 7.24 -10.74
N LEU A 124 2.26 6.09 -10.56
CA LEU A 124 1.83 5.25 -11.66
C LEU A 124 0.36 5.56 -11.88
N PRO A 125 -0.02 6.04 -13.07
CA PRO A 125 -1.43 6.25 -13.37
C PRO A 125 -2.17 4.92 -13.17
N PRO A 126 -3.31 4.91 -12.46
CA PRO A 126 -4.12 3.72 -12.34
C PRO A 126 -4.39 3.16 -13.73
N ARG A 127 -4.12 1.87 -13.91
CA ARG A 127 -4.37 1.21 -15.19
C ARG A 127 -5.85 0.86 -15.24
N PRO A 128 -6.58 1.32 -16.28
CA PRO A 128 -7.97 0.91 -16.44
C PRO A 128 -8.04 -0.61 -16.58
N ASP A 129 -8.83 -1.27 -15.73
CA ASP A 129 -9.02 -2.72 -15.81
C ASP A 129 -9.73 -3.08 -17.12
N ASP A 130 -9.41 -4.24 -17.69
CA ASP A 130 -10.05 -4.68 -18.92
C ASP A 130 -11.52 -5.09 -18.70
N ALA A 131 -12.32 -5.04 -19.75
CA ALA A 131 -13.74 -5.39 -19.65
C ALA A 131 -13.96 -6.86 -19.25
N SER A 132 -13.01 -7.76 -19.56
CA SER A 132 -13.13 -9.18 -19.24
C SER A 132 -13.04 -9.44 -17.73
N ARG A 133 -12.09 -8.77 -17.05
CA ARG A 133 -11.93 -8.78 -15.60
C ARG A 133 -13.15 -8.21 -14.91
N LEU A 134 -13.65 -7.06 -15.36
CA LEU A 134 -14.85 -6.43 -14.80
C LEU A 134 -16.08 -7.35 -14.89
N ARG A 135 -16.22 -8.09 -16.00
CA ARG A 135 -17.32 -9.03 -16.24
C ARG A 135 -17.23 -10.31 -15.43
N LEU A 136 -16.05 -10.91 -15.32
CA LEU A 136 -15.91 -12.25 -14.73
C LEU A 136 -15.60 -12.21 -13.23
N GLY A 137 -15.07 -11.09 -12.76
CA GLY A 137 -14.59 -10.91 -11.41
C GLY A 137 -15.66 -10.88 -10.30
N ARG A 138 -15.20 -10.95 -9.05
CA ARG A 138 -16.07 -10.78 -7.86
C ARG A 138 -16.16 -9.29 -7.53
N PRO A 139 -17.37 -8.74 -7.29
CA PRO A 139 -17.50 -7.32 -7.03
C PRO A 139 -16.69 -6.92 -5.79
N MET A 140 -15.78 -5.96 -5.96
CA MET A 140 -14.98 -5.38 -4.87
C MET A 140 -15.42 -3.94 -4.55
N THR A 141 -15.93 -3.22 -5.55
CA THR A 141 -16.46 -1.86 -5.40
C THR A 141 -17.97 -1.88 -5.58
N LEU A 142 -18.69 -1.36 -4.57
CA LEU A 142 -20.10 -1.02 -4.65
C LEU A 142 -20.24 0.33 -5.36
N ILE A 143 -21.04 0.37 -6.42
CA ILE A 143 -21.25 1.55 -7.24
C ILE A 143 -22.72 1.96 -7.15
N VAL A 144 -22.96 3.20 -6.74
CA VAL A 144 -24.29 3.83 -6.73
C VAL A 144 -24.32 4.89 -7.82
N VAL A 145 -25.27 4.80 -8.74
CA VAL A 145 -25.42 5.73 -9.85
C VAL A 145 -26.77 6.41 -9.73
N THR A 146 -26.79 7.74 -9.68
CA THR A 146 -28.00 8.57 -9.71
C THR A 146 -28.10 9.27 -11.07
N GLU A 147 -29.22 9.09 -11.76
CA GLU A 147 -29.51 9.73 -13.06
C GLU A 147 -31.02 9.94 -13.19
N ASN A 148 -31.43 11.16 -13.56
CA ASN A 148 -32.83 11.59 -13.61
C ASN A 148 -33.60 11.28 -12.31
N GLY A 149 -32.93 11.43 -11.16
CA GLY A 149 -33.48 11.07 -9.85
C GLY A 149 -33.64 9.57 -9.56
N VAL A 150 -33.28 8.69 -10.50
CA VAL A 150 -33.31 7.24 -10.32
C VAL A 150 -31.96 6.75 -9.81
N ARG A 151 -31.97 5.89 -8.79
CA ARG A 151 -30.77 5.26 -8.23
C ARG A 151 -30.62 3.81 -8.68
N ARG A 152 -29.44 3.48 -9.19
CA ARG A 152 -29.00 2.12 -9.52
C ARG A 152 -27.85 1.72 -8.63
N VAL A 153 -27.83 0.47 -8.21
CA VAL A 153 -26.76 -0.12 -7.40
C VAL A 153 -26.19 -1.33 -8.12
N LEU A 154 -24.86 -1.35 -8.29
CA LEU A 154 -24.15 -2.42 -8.99
C LEU A 154 -22.75 -2.62 -8.42
N GLY A 155 -22.17 -3.79 -8.65
CA GLY A 155 -20.81 -4.12 -8.24
C GLY A 155 -19.89 -4.40 -9.43
N LEU A 156 -18.64 -3.97 -9.33
CA LEU A 156 -17.56 -4.29 -10.29
C LEU A 156 -16.30 -4.79 -9.55
N ASP A 157 -15.58 -5.72 -10.18
CA ASP A 157 -14.29 -6.25 -9.69
C ASP A 157 -13.14 -5.33 -10.07
N SER A 158 -13.07 -4.19 -9.40
CA SER A 158 -12.02 -3.20 -9.58
C SER A 158 -12.01 -2.26 -8.38
N MET A 159 -10.94 -1.47 -8.22
CA MET A 159 -10.85 -0.40 -7.25
C MET A 159 -11.32 0.94 -7.86
N PRO A 160 -11.81 1.90 -7.07
CA PRO A 160 -12.29 3.17 -7.61
C PRO A 160 -11.27 3.91 -8.51
N PRO A 161 -9.97 4.02 -8.19
CA PRO A 161 -9.02 4.68 -9.08
C PRO A 161 -8.89 4.01 -10.46
N ASN A 162 -8.95 2.68 -10.55
CA ASN A 162 -8.90 1.95 -11.82
C ASN A 162 -10.18 2.15 -12.64
N LEU A 163 -11.35 2.17 -11.97
CA LEU A 163 -12.62 2.48 -12.62
C LEU A 163 -12.63 3.92 -13.16
N LEU A 164 -12.19 4.88 -12.35
CA LEU A 164 -12.14 6.30 -12.72
C LEU A 164 -11.09 6.60 -13.78
N ALA A 165 -10.04 5.79 -13.90
CA ALA A 165 -9.04 5.90 -14.97
C ALA A 165 -9.61 5.69 -16.37
N HIS A 166 -10.78 5.04 -16.50
CA HIS A 166 -11.52 4.94 -17.77
C HIS A 166 -12.10 6.28 -18.23
N GLY A 167 -12.18 7.30 -17.36
CA GLY A 167 -12.89 8.54 -17.64
C GLY A 167 -14.35 8.26 -18.00
N PHE A 168 -14.89 9.01 -18.97
CA PHE A 168 -16.28 8.84 -19.43
C PHE A 168 -16.62 7.43 -19.96
N LYS A 169 -15.63 6.64 -20.41
CA LYS A 169 -15.87 5.23 -20.81
C LYS A 169 -16.35 4.37 -19.65
N LEU A 170 -16.15 4.79 -18.40
CA LEU A 170 -16.71 4.13 -17.24
C LEU A 170 -18.23 3.95 -17.37
N PHE A 171 -18.93 4.91 -17.99
CA PHE A 171 -20.38 4.85 -18.14
C PHE A 171 -20.86 3.68 -19.00
N GLU A 172 -20.09 3.29 -20.00
CA GLU A 172 -20.36 2.10 -20.81
C GLU A 172 -20.09 0.81 -20.02
N LEU A 173 -19.10 0.85 -19.12
CA LEU A 173 -18.73 -0.30 -18.28
C LEU A 173 -19.72 -0.55 -17.14
N LEU A 174 -20.51 0.45 -16.73
CA LEU A 174 -21.55 0.28 -15.70
C LEU A 174 -22.62 -0.74 -16.10
N ASP A 175 -22.81 -0.97 -17.41
CA ASP A 175 -23.74 -1.99 -17.91
C ASP A 175 -23.19 -3.42 -17.76
N LEU A 176 -21.90 -3.56 -17.44
CA LEU A 176 -21.30 -4.82 -17.02
C LEU A 176 -21.50 -5.11 -15.52
N GLY A 177 -22.08 -4.14 -14.80
CA GLY A 177 -22.34 -4.20 -13.38
C GLY A 177 -23.21 -5.38 -12.97
N LYS A 178 -22.85 -6.02 -11.87
CA LYS A 178 -23.60 -7.13 -11.29
C LYS A 178 -24.45 -6.64 -10.12
N THR A 179 -25.56 -7.31 -9.86
CA THR A 179 -26.29 -7.12 -8.59
C THR A 179 -25.42 -7.62 -7.44
N ILE A 180 -25.35 -6.85 -6.35
CA ILE A 180 -24.58 -7.20 -5.16
C ILE A 180 -25.45 -8.02 -4.21
N GLY A 181 -24.94 -9.17 -3.80
CA GLY A 181 -25.57 -10.06 -2.83
C GLY A 181 -25.00 -9.88 -1.41
N PRO A 182 -25.69 -10.44 -0.39
CA PRO A 182 -25.28 -10.32 1.02
C PRO A 182 -23.97 -11.04 1.37
N ARG A 183 -23.41 -11.84 0.45
CA ARG A 183 -22.15 -12.57 0.62
C ARG A 183 -20.97 -11.95 -0.12
N ASP A 184 -21.19 -10.87 -0.85
CA ASP A 184 -20.13 -10.20 -1.59
C ASP A 184 -19.27 -9.38 -0.63
N ALA A 185 -17.96 -9.59 -0.70
CA ALA A 185 -16.99 -8.84 0.08
C ALA A 185 -16.73 -7.49 -0.61
N ILE A 186 -17.50 -6.48 -0.22
CA ILE A 186 -17.34 -5.11 -0.70
C ILE A 186 -16.29 -4.41 0.15
N PHE A 187 -15.22 -3.95 -0.50
CA PHE A 187 -14.11 -3.26 0.14
C PHE A 187 -14.13 -1.76 -0.13
N PHE A 188 -14.77 -1.34 -1.22
CA PHE A 188 -14.74 0.05 -1.69
C PHE A 188 -16.12 0.53 -2.12
N PHE A 189 -16.25 1.86 -2.18
CA PHE A 189 -17.47 2.54 -2.58
C PHE A 189 -17.19 3.60 -3.64
N LEU A 190 -18.12 3.72 -4.60
CA LEU A 190 -18.12 4.74 -5.63
C LEU A 190 -19.56 5.23 -5.84
N GLU A 191 -19.81 6.52 -5.66
CA GLU A 191 -21.09 7.16 -5.94
C GLU A 191 -20.92 8.12 -7.10
N ILE A 192 -21.82 8.03 -8.06
CA ILE A 192 -21.84 8.83 -9.27
C ILE A 192 -23.20 9.50 -9.35
N ASP A 193 -23.23 10.82 -9.38
CA ASP A 193 -24.43 11.60 -9.63
C ASP A 193 -24.28 12.29 -10.98
N ARG A 194 -25.00 11.77 -11.99
CA ARG A 194 -24.92 12.29 -13.35
C ARG A 194 -25.66 13.61 -13.51
N ASP A 195 -26.71 13.83 -12.72
CA ASP A 195 -27.51 15.05 -12.78
C ASP A 195 -26.71 16.24 -12.25
N ARG A 196 -25.95 16.02 -11.17
CA ARG A 196 -25.13 17.05 -10.51
C ARG A 196 -23.66 17.02 -10.92
N ARG A 197 -23.25 16.08 -11.78
CA ARG A 197 -21.88 15.90 -12.29
C ARG A 197 -20.82 15.81 -11.18
N TRP A 198 -21.04 14.92 -10.23
CA TRP A 198 -20.02 14.62 -9.22
C TRP A 198 -19.84 13.13 -8.99
N ILE A 199 -18.66 12.78 -8.49
CA ILE A 199 -18.23 11.45 -8.17
C ILE A 199 -17.61 11.46 -6.77
N ARG A 200 -18.10 10.59 -5.89
CA ARG A 200 -17.50 10.33 -4.57
C ARG A 200 -16.91 8.93 -4.53
N TYR A 201 -15.74 8.78 -3.94
CA TYR A 201 -15.10 7.45 -3.86
C TYR A 201 -14.39 7.22 -2.53
N ALA A 202 -14.52 6.01 -2.00
CA ALA A 202 -13.85 5.57 -0.80
C ALA A 202 -12.61 4.74 -1.16
N CYS A 203 -11.49 5.43 -1.39
CA CYS A 203 -10.17 4.84 -1.59
C CYS A 203 -9.11 5.85 -1.17
N HIS A 204 -7.99 5.37 -0.62
CA HIS A 204 -6.84 6.24 -0.43
C HIS A 204 -6.27 6.62 -1.81
N ALA A 205 -6.14 7.93 -2.04
CA ALA A 205 -5.49 8.49 -3.22
C ALA A 205 -4.66 9.70 -2.78
N ASP A 206 -3.40 9.75 -3.17
CA ASP A 206 -2.52 10.90 -2.90
C ASP A 206 -2.88 12.11 -3.78
N GLU A 207 -2.24 13.25 -3.54
CA GLU A 207 -2.53 14.49 -4.27
C GLU A 207 -2.26 14.39 -5.78
N VAL A 208 -1.20 13.69 -6.17
CA VAL A 208 -0.81 13.51 -7.58
C VAL A 208 -1.85 12.64 -8.29
N GLN A 209 -2.28 11.55 -7.66
CA GLN A 209 -3.34 10.68 -8.17
C GLN A 209 -4.68 11.41 -8.27
N ARG A 210 -5.03 12.23 -7.28
CA ARG A 210 -6.25 13.05 -7.32
C ARG A 210 -6.23 14.03 -8.47
N ALA A 211 -5.12 14.74 -8.67
CA ALA A 211 -4.96 15.67 -9.80
C ALA A 211 -5.06 14.95 -11.15
N TRP A 212 -4.42 13.77 -11.28
CA TRP A 212 -4.50 12.98 -12.50
C TRP A 212 -5.92 12.46 -12.79
N LEU A 213 -6.63 11.98 -11.76
CA LEU A 213 -8.02 11.54 -11.89
C LEU A 213 -8.94 12.70 -12.24
N ALA A 214 -8.79 13.87 -11.62
CA ALA A 214 -9.56 15.05 -11.96
C ALA A 214 -9.39 15.45 -13.44
N ALA A 215 -8.17 15.32 -13.99
CA ALA A 215 -7.92 15.56 -15.41
C ALA A 215 -8.64 14.60 -16.36
N LYS A 216 -9.05 13.40 -15.89
CA LYS A 216 -9.86 12.45 -16.69
C LYS A 216 -11.35 12.79 -16.70
N TRP A 217 -11.79 13.67 -15.82
CA TRP A 217 -13.19 14.02 -15.59
C TRP A 217 -13.37 15.54 -15.65
N PRO A 218 -13.08 16.18 -16.80
CA PRO A 218 -13.28 17.62 -16.94
C PRO A 218 -14.74 17.97 -16.68
N GLU A 219 -14.98 19.08 -15.98
CA GLU A 219 -16.32 19.57 -15.61
C GLU A 219 -17.07 18.73 -14.55
N TRP A 220 -16.42 17.74 -13.94
CA TRP A 220 -16.99 16.94 -12.85
C TRP A 220 -16.24 17.17 -11.54
N SER A 221 -16.96 17.14 -10.43
CA SER A 221 -16.34 17.16 -9.09
C SER A 221 -15.97 15.75 -8.66
N LEU A 222 -14.71 15.54 -8.24
CA LEU A 222 -14.24 14.27 -7.69
C LEU A 222 -13.88 14.45 -6.20
N GLU A 223 -14.62 13.76 -5.33
CA GLU A 223 -14.53 13.91 -3.88
C GLU A 223 -14.11 12.58 -3.22
N PRO A 224 -12.89 12.48 -2.66
CA PRO A 224 -12.54 11.33 -1.84
C PRO A 224 -13.34 11.35 -0.54
N VAL A 225 -13.95 10.23 -0.19
CA VAL A 225 -14.68 10.04 1.06
C VAL A 225 -13.78 9.27 2.02
N LYS A 226 -13.68 9.73 3.27
CA LYS A 226 -13.02 8.94 4.32
C LYS A 226 -13.81 7.65 4.50
N THR A 227 -13.17 6.51 4.26
CA THR A 227 -13.70 5.23 4.71
C THR A 227 -13.90 5.34 6.22
N PRO A 228 -15.07 5.01 6.78
CA PRO A 228 -15.20 4.88 8.23
C PRO A 228 -14.13 3.87 8.68
N ALA A 229 -13.36 4.23 9.70
CA ALA A 229 -12.39 3.32 10.28
C ALA A 229 -13.15 2.05 10.68
N ALA A 230 -12.75 0.92 10.07
CA ALA A 230 -13.28 -0.39 10.40
C ALA A 230 -12.84 -0.79 11.81
#